data_AF-A0A7Z9UN96-F1
#
_entry.id   AF-A0A7Z9UN96-F1
#
_cell.length_a   1.000
_cell.length_b   1.000
_cell.length_c   1.000
_cell.angle_alpha   90.00
_cell.angle_beta   90.00
_cell.angle_gamma   90.00
#
_symmetry.space_group_name_H-M   'P 1'
#
loop_
_entity.id
_entity.type
_entity.pdbx_description
1 polymer ?
#
loop_
_entity_poly.entity_id
_entity_poly.type
_entity_poly.pdbx_seq_one_letter_code
_entity_poly.pdbx_strand_id
1 'polypeptide(L)'
;MHTLYTSEPHTDRRDWQNIRAMAPLLWDYRGRAALALLSLVLAKVANVGVPLVLKEIVDSLDATGAGPLVLPLTFLLGYGALRLAASLFNELRDAVFAKVRYRAMRQISLKVLRHLHELSLRFHLQRKTGAISQDLDRGTRSLSSILNYLLFNILPTMAEFVLVASILFSQYDAKFAFVTFLTVAAYVIFTLMVTEWRMHFRLTMNALDSEANSRSVDSLINYETVKYFGNEELELNRYDSTLEKWEHAAVQSQTSMSALNFGQGSIIAVGVTFLMIFAANGVVS
;
A
#
# COMPACT_ATOMS: atom_id res chain seq x y z
N MET A 1 -19.49 32.58 0.20
CA MET A 1 -19.57 31.23 0.79
C MET A 1 -18.50 30.38 0.12
N HIS A 2 -17.31 30.27 0.74
CA HIS A 2 -16.23 29.42 0.23
C HIS A 2 -16.62 27.96 0.50
N THR A 3 -17.07 27.24 -0.52
CA THR A 3 -17.18 25.79 -0.45
C THR A 3 -15.77 25.22 -0.43
N LEU A 4 -15.33 24.76 0.74
CA LEU A 4 -14.11 23.95 0.89
C LEU A 4 -14.20 22.78 -0.10
N TYR A 5 -13.24 22.69 -1.02
CA TYR A 5 -13.23 21.72 -2.12
C TYR A 5 -12.84 20.30 -1.70
N THR A 6 -12.70 20.07 -0.40
CA THR A 6 -12.55 18.75 0.21
C THR A 6 -13.54 18.70 1.36
N SER A 7 -14.63 17.95 1.20
CA SER A 7 -15.49 17.63 2.33
C SER A 7 -14.66 16.85 3.35
N GLU A 8 -14.83 17.17 4.64
CA GLU A 8 -14.30 16.33 5.71
C GLU A 8 -14.71 14.87 5.45
N PRO A 9 -13.84 13.89 5.74
CA PRO A 9 -14.14 12.49 5.50
C PRO A 9 -15.46 12.17 6.18
N HIS A 10 -16.45 11.71 5.39
CA HIS A 10 -17.74 11.31 5.93
C HIS A 10 -17.49 10.32 7.08
N THR A 11 -18.04 10.62 8.26
CA THR A 11 -18.04 9.73 9.42
C THR A 11 -18.73 8.39 9.13
N ASP A 12 -19.50 8.30 8.03
CA ASP A 12 -20.11 7.08 7.52
C ASP A 12 -19.08 6.27 6.69
N ARG A 13 -18.17 5.58 7.40
CA ARG A 13 -17.15 4.69 6.82
C ARG A 13 -17.78 3.46 6.20
N ARG A 14 -18.13 3.58 4.92
CA ARG A 14 -18.61 2.47 4.08
C ARG A 14 -17.46 1.77 3.35
N ASP A 15 -16.27 1.71 3.94
CA ASP A 15 -15.07 1.13 3.32
C ASP A 15 -15.30 -0.31 2.84
N TRP A 16 -16.00 -1.10 3.65
CA TRP A 16 -16.39 -2.47 3.28
C TRP A 16 -17.35 -2.52 2.09
N GLN A 17 -18.32 -1.60 2.01
CA GLN A 17 -19.24 -1.53 0.88
C GLN A 17 -18.52 -1.07 -0.39
N ASN A 18 -17.56 -0.15 -0.28
CA ASN A 18 -16.73 0.31 -1.39
C ASN A 18 -15.83 -0.82 -1.93
N ILE A 19 -15.17 -1.57 -1.05
CA ILE A 19 -14.39 -2.76 -1.44
C ILE A 19 -15.29 -3.80 -2.10
N ARG A 20 -16.49 -4.04 -1.54
CA ARG A 20 -17.46 -4.97 -2.12
C ARG A 20 -17.97 -4.49 -3.49
N ALA A 21 -18.13 -3.19 -3.70
CA ALA A 21 -18.49 -2.61 -4.99
C ALA A 21 -17.36 -2.73 -6.03
N MET A 22 -16.10 -2.85 -5.59
CA MET A 22 -14.93 -3.10 -6.45
C MET A 22 -14.70 -4.59 -6.76
N ALA A 23 -15.21 -5.50 -5.92
CA ALA A 23 -15.12 -6.95 -6.16
C ALA A 23 -15.66 -7.43 -7.52
N PRO A 24 -16.84 -6.98 -8.03
CA PRO A 24 -17.33 -7.41 -9.34
C PRO A 24 -16.39 -7.04 -10.49
N LEU A 25 -15.59 -5.98 -10.34
CA LEU A 25 -14.59 -5.55 -11.32
C LEU A 25 -13.43 -6.54 -11.48
N LEU A 26 -13.08 -7.27 -10.41
CA LEU A 26 -12.15 -8.40 -10.47
C LEU A 26 -12.84 -9.67 -10.98
N TRP A 27 -14.12 -9.81 -10.67
CA TRP A 27 -14.94 -10.98 -10.98
C TRP A 27 -15.32 -11.09 -12.46
N ASP A 28 -15.29 -10.01 -13.24
CA ASP A 28 -15.41 -10.05 -14.70
C ASP A 28 -14.26 -10.84 -15.37
N TYR A 29 -13.17 -11.10 -14.64
CA TYR A 29 -11.97 -11.79 -15.14
C TYR A 29 -11.51 -12.94 -14.23
N ARG A 30 -12.47 -13.73 -13.72
CA ARG A 30 -12.21 -14.84 -12.77
C ARG A 30 -11.08 -15.77 -13.18
N GLY A 31 -10.95 -16.10 -14.47
CA GLY A 31 -9.89 -17.01 -14.95
C GLY A 31 -8.48 -16.43 -14.77
N ARG A 32 -8.28 -15.14 -15.07
CA ARG A 32 -6.96 -14.49 -14.91
C ARG A 32 -6.69 -14.09 -13.46
N ALA A 33 -7.73 -13.70 -12.73
CA ALA A 33 -7.63 -13.46 -11.30
C ALA A 33 -7.27 -14.75 -10.55
N ALA A 34 -7.92 -15.88 -10.87
CA ALA A 34 -7.60 -17.19 -10.31
C ALA A 34 -6.19 -17.64 -10.68
N LEU A 35 -5.74 -17.41 -11.92
CA LEU A 35 -4.37 -17.74 -12.32
C LEU A 35 -3.34 -16.87 -11.57
N ALA A 36 -3.58 -15.58 -11.39
CA ALA A 36 -2.73 -14.72 -10.57
C ALA A 36 -2.72 -15.13 -9.09
N LEU A 37 -3.87 -15.51 -8.52
CA LEU A 37 -3.95 -16.03 -7.15
C LEU A 37 -3.23 -17.38 -7.02
N LEU A 38 -3.30 -18.24 -8.04
CA LEU A 38 -2.59 -19.52 -8.05
C LEU A 38 -1.08 -19.30 -8.17
N SER A 39 -0.62 -18.41 -9.04
CA SER A 39 0.79 -18.02 -9.13
C SER A 39 1.30 -17.38 -7.83
N LEU A 40 0.46 -16.62 -7.13
CA LEU A 40 0.76 -16.05 -5.81
C LEU A 40 0.99 -17.15 -4.77
N VAL A 41 0.09 -18.13 -4.71
CA VAL A 41 0.23 -19.26 -3.79
C VAL A 41 1.51 -20.05 -4.11
N LEU A 42 1.75 -20.36 -5.38
CA LEU A 42 2.98 -21.05 -5.81
C LEU A 42 4.25 -20.26 -5.47
N ALA A 43 4.26 -18.93 -5.70
CA ALA A 43 5.38 -18.08 -5.34
C ALA A 43 5.62 -18.06 -3.82
N LYS A 44 4.57 -18.05 -3.00
CA LYS A 44 4.69 -18.09 -1.54
C LYS A 44 5.17 -19.45 -1.05
N VAL A 45 4.65 -20.54 -1.59
CA VAL A 45 5.15 -21.90 -1.28
C VAL A 45 6.63 -22.02 -1.64
N ALA A 46 7.04 -21.52 -2.81
CA ALA A 46 8.45 -21.50 -3.21
C ALA A 46 9.30 -20.66 -2.24
N ASN A 47 8.85 -19.46 -1.84
CA ASN A 47 9.57 -18.61 -0.88
C ASN A 47 9.71 -19.27 0.50
N VAL A 48 8.70 -19.99 0.97
CA VAL A 48 8.76 -20.74 2.23
C VAL A 48 9.67 -21.97 2.10
N GLY A 49 9.76 -22.57 0.91
CA GLY A 49 10.67 -23.69 0.64
C GLY A 49 12.15 -23.30 0.66
N VAL A 50 12.49 -22.04 0.35
CA VAL A 50 13.89 -21.56 0.32
C VAL A 50 14.63 -21.80 1.66
N PRO A 51 14.11 -21.37 2.83
CA PRO A 51 14.76 -21.63 4.11
C PRO A 51 14.76 -23.10 4.53
N LEU A 52 13.80 -23.92 4.06
CA LEU A 52 13.79 -25.36 4.33
C LEU A 52 14.93 -26.07 3.59
N VAL A 53 15.14 -25.76 2.31
CA VAL A 53 16.28 -26.28 1.54
C VAL A 53 17.61 -25.78 2.13
N LEU A 54 17.65 -24.53 2.61
CA LEU A 54 18.84 -23.99 3.30
C LEU A 54 19.16 -24.77 4.58
N LYS A 55 18.14 -25.14 5.36
CA LYS A 55 18.31 -25.99 6.53
C LYS A 55 18.90 -27.35 6.15
N GLU A 56 18.36 -28.01 5.13
CA GLU A 56 18.88 -29.29 4.64
C GLU A 56 20.33 -29.20 4.13
N ILE A 57 20.70 -28.09 3.47
CA ILE A 57 22.09 -27.80 3.09
C ILE A 57 22.99 -27.81 4.34
N VAL A 58 22.63 -27.02 5.35
CA VAL A 58 23.44 -26.85 6.57
C VAL A 58 23.51 -28.18 7.35
N ASP A 59 22.39 -28.86 7.54
CA ASP A 59 22.33 -30.15 8.24
C ASP A 59 23.18 -31.23 7.52
N SER A 60 23.20 -31.23 6.18
CA SER A 60 24.03 -32.17 5.40
C SER A 60 25.52 -31.86 5.44
N LEU A 61 25.90 -30.58 5.60
CA LEU A 61 27.29 -30.13 5.75
C LEU A 61 27.83 -30.46 7.15
N ASP A 62 27.01 -30.32 8.20
CA ASP A 62 27.36 -30.65 9.58
C ASP A 62 27.44 -32.17 9.83
N ALA A 63 26.54 -32.96 9.23
CA ALA A 63 26.49 -34.41 9.45
C ALA A 63 27.59 -35.22 8.71
N THR A 64 28.18 -34.65 7.66
CA THR A 64 29.04 -35.39 6.71
C THR A 64 30.39 -34.71 6.52
N GLY A 65 31.19 -34.59 7.60
CA GLY A 65 32.54 -33.99 7.59
C GLY A 65 33.54 -34.65 6.61
N ALA A 66 33.31 -34.52 5.30
CA ALA A 66 33.88 -35.19 4.12
C ALA A 66 33.01 -36.27 3.43
N GLY A 67 31.70 -36.01 3.20
CA GLY A 67 30.90 -36.74 2.20
C GLY A 67 31.22 -36.34 0.74
N PRO A 68 30.80 -37.11 -0.29
CA PRO A 68 31.11 -36.79 -1.69
C PRO A 68 30.53 -35.43 -2.09
N LEU A 69 31.36 -34.58 -2.72
CA LEU A 69 31.07 -33.19 -3.14
C LEU A 69 29.76 -32.98 -3.93
N VAL A 70 29.17 -34.06 -4.45
CA VAL A 70 27.93 -34.05 -5.24
C VAL A 70 26.71 -33.66 -4.40
N LEU A 71 26.63 -34.09 -3.14
CA LEU A 71 25.50 -33.77 -2.25
C LEU A 71 25.38 -32.25 -1.96
N PRO A 72 26.44 -31.55 -1.52
CA PRO A 72 26.41 -30.10 -1.32
C PRO A 72 26.06 -29.31 -2.58
N LEU A 73 26.55 -29.74 -3.75
CA LEU A 73 26.32 -29.05 -5.02
C LEU A 73 24.85 -29.16 -5.48
N THR A 74 24.23 -30.33 -5.33
CA THR A 74 22.81 -30.54 -5.68
C THR A 74 21.89 -29.66 -4.85
N PHE A 75 22.14 -29.53 -3.54
CA PHE A 75 21.32 -28.66 -2.70
C PHE A 75 21.55 -27.17 -2.98
N LEU A 76 22.79 -26.74 -3.25
CA LEU A 76 23.10 -25.36 -3.65
C LEU A 76 22.42 -24.99 -4.99
N LEU A 77 22.44 -25.89 -5.97
CA LEU A 77 21.70 -25.73 -7.23
C LEU A 77 20.18 -25.75 -7.00
N GLY A 78 19.70 -26.61 -6.10
CA GLY A 78 18.29 -26.65 -5.67
C GLY A 78 17.84 -25.32 -5.06
N TYR A 79 18.63 -24.75 -4.15
CA TYR A 79 18.39 -23.41 -3.58
C TYR A 79 18.35 -22.33 -4.67
N GLY A 80 19.33 -22.33 -5.57
CA GLY A 80 19.38 -21.40 -6.70
C GLY A 80 18.15 -21.52 -7.59
N ALA A 81 17.74 -22.74 -7.94
CA ALA A 81 16.56 -23.03 -8.74
C ALA A 81 15.27 -22.61 -8.02
N LEU A 82 15.14 -22.88 -6.71
CA LEU A 82 13.97 -22.50 -5.93
C LEU A 82 13.83 -20.97 -5.84
N ARG A 83 14.95 -20.27 -5.64
CA ARG A 83 14.99 -18.80 -5.58
C ARG A 83 14.64 -18.19 -6.94
N LEU A 84 15.18 -18.75 -8.03
CA LEU A 84 14.82 -18.33 -9.39
C LEU A 84 13.34 -18.61 -9.69
N ALA A 85 12.82 -19.76 -9.29
CA ALA A 85 11.41 -20.11 -9.46
C ALA A 85 10.50 -19.16 -8.65
N ALA A 86 10.84 -18.86 -7.39
CA ALA A 86 10.10 -17.91 -6.57
C ALA A 86 10.05 -16.51 -7.21
N SER A 87 11.19 -16.03 -7.73
CA SER A 87 11.27 -14.77 -8.47
C SER A 87 10.42 -14.81 -9.74
N LEU A 88 10.54 -15.89 -10.54
CA LEU A 88 9.80 -16.05 -11.80
C LEU A 88 8.29 -16.08 -11.57
N PHE A 89 7.81 -16.79 -10.55
CA PHE A 89 6.38 -16.85 -10.24
C PHE A 89 5.83 -15.51 -9.72
N ASN A 90 6.64 -14.74 -8.99
CA ASN A 90 6.27 -13.37 -8.60
C ASN A 90 6.13 -12.46 -9.84
N GLU A 91 7.11 -12.48 -10.75
CA GLU A 91 7.05 -11.69 -11.99
C GLU A 91 5.91 -12.12 -12.91
N LEU A 92 5.68 -13.44 -13.04
CA LEU A 92 4.60 -13.98 -13.85
C LEU A 92 3.23 -13.56 -13.30
N ARG A 93 3.06 -13.63 -11.97
CA ARG A 93 1.85 -13.14 -11.29
C ARG A 93 1.63 -11.66 -11.60
N ASP A 94 2.65 -10.83 -11.47
CA ASP A 94 2.57 -9.39 -11.74
C ASP A 94 2.20 -9.11 -13.19
N ALA A 95 2.81 -9.82 -14.14
CA ALA A 95 2.53 -9.71 -15.57
C ALA A 95 1.10 -10.16 -15.93
N VAL A 96 0.64 -11.29 -15.39
CA VAL A 96 -0.73 -11.80 -15.59
C VAL A 96 -1.74 -10.80 -15.05
N PHE A 97 -1.47 -10.23 -13.88
CA PHE A 97 -2.38 -9.30 -13.23
C PHE A 97 -2.36 -7.90 -13.85
N ALA A 98 -1.25 -7.45 -14.42
CA ALA A 98 -1.16 -6.14 -15.07
C ALA A 98 -2.27 -5.94 -16.12
N LYS A 99 -2.60 -6.98 -16.90
CA LYS A 99 -3.72 -6.93 -17.86
C LYS A 99 -5.08 -6.73 -17.20
N VAL A 100 -5.30 -7.31 -16.02
CA VAL A 100 -6.54 -7.12 -15.23
C VAL A 100 -6.58 -5.69 -14.69
N ARG A 101 -5.47 -5.23 -14.09
CA ARG A 101 -5.31 -3.89 -13.51
C ARG A 101 -5.61 -2.77 -14.52
N TYR A 102 -4.91 -2.77 -15.66
CA TYR A 102 -5.07 -1.73 -16.67
C TYR A 102 -6.43 -1.77 -17.36
N ARG A 103 -7.03 -2.96 -17.48
CA ARG A 103 -8.38 -3.08 -18.04
C ARG A 103 -9.46 -2.56 -17.08
N ALA A 104 -9.33 -2.86 -15.79
CA ALA A 104 -10.19 -2.27 -14.76
C ALA A 104 -10.09 -0.75 -14.81
N MET A 105 -8.88 -0.19 -14.81
CA MET A 105 -8.65 1.26 -14.96
C MET A 105 -9.39 1.84 -16.16
N ARG A 106 -9.22 1.23 -17.35
CA ARG A 106 -9.91 1.65 -18.58
C ARG A 106 -11.45 1.66 -18.44
N GLN A 107 -12.03 0.62 -17.83
CA GLN A 107 -13.47 0.52 -17.67
C GLN A 107 -14.02 1.57 -16.71
N ILE A 108 -13.34 1.83 -15.58
CA ILE A 108 -13.77 2.90 -14.67
C ILE A 108 -13.64 4.26 -15.36
N SER A 109 -12.53 4.54 -16.05
CA SER A 109 -12.37 5.80 -16.77
C SER A 109 -13.53 6.04 -17.75
N LEU A 110 -13.92 5.01 -18.52
CA LEU A 110 -15.05 5.11 -19.44
C LEU A 110 -16.39 5.28 -18.72
N LYS A 111 -16.61 4.56 -17.61
CA LYS A 111 -17.85 4.64 -16.84
C LYS A 111 -18.02 6.03 -16.21
N VAL A 112 -16.96 6.58 -15.64
CA VAL A 112 -16.98 7.93 -15.04
C VAL A 112 -17.14 8.99 -16.13
N LEU A 113 -16.41 8.88 -17.24
CA LEU A 113 -16.55 9.84 -18.34
C LEU A 113 -17.97 9.83 -18.93
N ARG A 114 -18.57 8.64 -19.11
CA ARG A 114 -19.97 8.52 -19.52
C ARG A 114 -20.92 9.21 -18.55
N HIS A 115 -20.75 8.95 -17.25
CA HIS A 115 -21.57 9.59 -16.23
C HIS A 115 -21.41 11.12 -16.21
N LEU A 116 -20.19 11.62 -16.40
CA LEU A 116 -19.94 13.06 -16.52
C LEU A 116 -20.70 13.67 -17.71
N HIS A 117 -20.79 12.97 -18.84
CA HIS A 117 -21.57 13.46 -20.00
C HIS A 117 -23.09 13.45 -19.78
N GLU A 118 -23.60 12.62 -18.85
CA GLU A 118 -25.02 12.56 -18.51
C GLU A 118 -25.45 13.68 -17.53
N LEU A 119 -24.48 14.41 -16.96
CA LEU A 119 -24.76 15.49 -16.01
C LEU A 119 -25.27 16.77 -16.72
N SER A 120 -26.06 17.54 -15.99
CA SER A 120 -26.66 18.78 -16.51
C SER A 120 -25.62 19.83 -16.91
N LEU A 121 -25.94 20.68 -17.89
CA LEU A 121 -25.11 21.82 -18.28
C LEU A 121 -24.78 22.73 -17.09
N ARG A 122 -25.70 22.90 -16.13
CA ARG A 122 -25.48 23.66 -14.90
C ARG A 122 -24.31 23.10 -14.07
N PHE A 123 -24.17 21.78 -13.99
CA PHE A 123 -23.06 21.13 -13.30
C PHE A 123 -21.72 21.49 -13.97
N HIS A 124 -21.67 21.49 -15.30
CA HIS A 124 -20.47 21.83 -16.06
C HIS A 124 -20.11 23.32 -16.00
N LEU A 125 -21.09 24.22 -15.96
CA LEU A 125 -20.85 25.67 -15.86
C LEU A 125 -20.40 26.14 -14.48
N GLN A 126 -20.76 25.40 -13.41
CA GLN A 126 -20.42 25.76 -12.03
C GLN A 126 -19.08 25.18 -11.55
N ARG A 127 -18.50 24.23 -12.27
CA ARG A 127 -17.25 23.54 -11.90
C ARG A 127 -16.13 23.91 -12.85
N LYS A 128 -14.92 24.14 -12.32
CA LYS A 128 -13.71 24.25 -13.14
C LYS A 128 -13.47 22.92 -13.84
N THR A 129 -13.59 22.86 -15.17
CA THR A 129 -13.40 21.63 -15.98
C THR A 129 -12.05 20.95 -15.69
N GLY A 130 -11.01 21.74 -15.38
CA GLY A 130 -9.69 21.23 -14.97
C GLY A 130 -9.70 20.41 -13.67
N ALA A 131 -10.47 20.84 -12.66
CA ALA A 131 -10.58 20.13 -11.39
C ALA A 131 -11.28 18.77 -11.56
N ILE A 132 -12.32 18.70 -12.41
CA ILE A 132 -13.03 17.44 -12.71
C ILE A 132 -12.09 16.43 -13.40
N SER A 133 -11.29 16.91 -14.36
CA SER A 133 -10.30 16.06 -15.06
C SER A 133 -9.23 15.52 -14.10
N GLN A 134 -8.76 16.37 -13.18
CA GLN A 134 -7.79 15.97 -12.17
C GLN A 134 -8.37 14.96 -11.18
N ASP A 135 -9.61 15.14 -10.75
CA ASP A 135 -10.31 14.19 -9.86
C ASP A 135 -10.54 12.84 -10.55
N LEU A 136 -10.83 12.83 -11.86
CA LEU A 136 -10.94 11.61 -12.66
C LEU A 136 -9.61 10.85 -12.75
N ASP A 137 -8.51 11.54 -13.05
CA ASP A 137 -7.17 10.92 -13.10
C ASP A 137 -6.76 10.39 -11.72
N ARG A 138 -6.93 11.19 -10.66
CA ARG A 138 -6.67 10.78 -9.27
C ARG A 138 -7.52 9.57 -8.86
N GLY A 139 -8.82 9.58 -9.17
CA GLY A 139 -9.76 8.50 -8.81
C GLY A 139 -9.44 7.19 -9.52
N THR A 140 -9.15 7.23 -10.82
CA THR A 140 -8.80 6.03 -11.61
C THR A 140 -7.45 5.45 -11.19
N ARG A 141 -6.46 6.29 -10.90
CA ARG A 141 -5.17 5.87 -10.34
C ARG A 141 -5.32 5.29 -8.94
N SER A 142 -6.07 5.94 -8.06
CA SER A 142 -6.34 5.47 -6.69
C SER A 142 -6.97 4.07 -6.71
N LEU A 143 -7.96 3.84 -7.56
CA LEU A 143 -8.58 2.53 -7.71
C LEU A 143 -7.58 1.46 -8.17
N SER A 144 -6.75 1.78 -9.16
CA SER A 144 -5.68 0.89 -9.64
C SER A 144 -4.72 0.55 -8.49
N SER A 145 -4.31 1.53 -7.70
CA SER A 145 -3.47 1.36 -6.52
C SER A 145 -4.12 0.50 -5.45
N ILE A 146 -5.41 0.70 -5.14
CA ILE A 146 -6.16 -0.09 -4.15
C ILE A 146 -6.24 -1.56 -4.58
N LEU A 147 -6.61 -1.83 -5.83
CA LEU A 147 -6.65 -3.20 -6.35
C LEU A 147 -5.27 -3.87 -6.28
N ASN A 148 -4.21 -3.11 -6.61
CA ASN A 148 -2.85 -3.59 -6.50
C ASN A 148 -2.50 -3.90 -5.03
N TYR A 149 -2.77 -2.99 -4.10
CA TYR A 149 -2.48 -3.20 -2.68
C TYR A 149 -3.23 -4.39 -2.08
N LEU A 150 -4.53 -4.52 -2.36
CA LEU A 150 -5.35 -5.62 -1.86
C LEU A 150 -4.80 -6.98 -2.29
N LEU A 151 -4.42 -7.11 -3.55
CA LEU A 151 -4.00 -8.38 -4.12
C LEU A 151 -2.52 -8.67 -3.94
N PHE A 152 -1.65 -7.66 -3.90
CA PHE A 152 -0.19 -7.83 -3.80
C PHE A 152 0.40 -7.72 -2.42
N ASN A 153 -0.24 -6.97 -1.53
CA ASN A 153 0.24 -6.78 -0.18
C ASN A 153 -0.71 -7.45 0.81
N ILE A 154 -1.97 -7.04 0.85
CA ILE A 154 -2.89 -7.46 1.92
C ILE A 154 -3.16 -8.97 1.89
N LEU A 155 -3.59 -9.52 0.74
CA LEU A 155 -3.91 -10.95 0.66
C LEU A 155 -2.69 -11.86 0.93
N PRO A 156 -1.51 -11.62 0.34
CA PRO A 156 -0.28 -12.33 0.70
C PRO A 156 0.11 -12.21 2.17
N THR A 157 0.09 -11.01 2.74
CA THR A 157 0.46 -10.79 4.15
C THR A 157 -0.50 -11.51 5.09
N MET A 158 -1.81 -11.55 4.77
CA MET A 158 -2.78 -12.34 5.54
C MET A 158 -2.49 -13.84 5.45
N ALA A 159 -2.14 -14.36 4.26
CA ALA A 159 -1.78 -15.77 4.10
C ALA A 159 -0.49 -16.12 4.87
N GLU A 160 0.53 -15.26 4.81
CA GLU A 160 1.77 -15.40 5.58
C GLU A 160 1.49 -15.37 7.09
N PHE A 161 0.65 -14.44 7.53
CA PHE A 161 0.25 -14.33 8.93
C PHE A 161 -0.43 -15.62 9.43
N VAL A 162 -1.39 -16.16 8.67
CA VAL A 162 -2.06 -17.43 9.00
C VAL A 162 -1.08 -18.60 9.02
N LEU A 163 -0.13 -18.66 8.08
CA LEU A 163 0.90 -19.69 8.07
C LEU A 163 1.79 -19.61 9.31
N VAL A 164 2.31 -18.43 9.62
CA VAL A 164 3.17 -18.18 10.80
C VAL A 164 2.42 -18.49 12.09
N ALA A 165 1.15 -18.06 12.20
CA ALA A 165 0.29 -18.38 13.31
C ALA A 165 0.10 -19.89 13.49
N SER A 166 -0.16 -20.62 12.40
CA SER A 166 -0.36 -22.07 12.43
C SER A 166 0.90 -22.81 12.90
N ILE A 167 2.08 -22.39 12.42
CA ILE A 167 3.37 -22.94 12.85
C ILE A 167 3.62 -22.65 14.34
N LEU A 168 3.37 -21.42 14.80
CA LEU A 168 3.53 -21.03 16.20
C LEU A 168 2.67 -21.86 17.14
N PHE A 169 1.38 -22.04 16.84
CA PHE A 169 0.49 -22.84 17.67
C PHE A 169 0.79 -24.35 17.62
N SER A 170 1.35 -24.85 16.52
CA SER A 170 1.63 -26.29 16.37
C SER A 170 2.98 -26.71 16.96
N GLN A 171 4.00 -25.84 16.92
CA GLN A 171 5.39 -26.23 17.24
C GLN A 171 5.99 -25.52 18.46
N TYR A 172 5.40 -24.41 18.92
CA TYR A 172 5.95 -23.63 20.04
C TYR A 172 5.00 -23.63 21.24
N ASP A 173 5.58 -23.40 22.42
CA ASP A 173 4.82 -23.22 23.66
C ASP A 173 3.87 -22.00 23.52
N ALA A 174 2.70 -22.09 24.15
CA ALA A 174 1.62 -21.10 24.06
C ALA A 174 2.08 -19.68 24.43
N LYS A 175 3.15 -19.57 25.22
CA LYS A 175 3.81 -18.30 25.58
C LYS A 175 4.33 -17.53 24.36
N PHE A 176 4.96 -18.21 23.39
CA PHE A 176 5.48 -17.58 22.18
C PHE A 176 4.34 -17.02 21.32
N ALA A 177 3.30 -17.83 21.10
CA ALA A 177 2.11 -17.40 20.38
C ALA A 177 1.48 -16.17 21.07
N PHE A 178 1.27 -16.22 22.38
CA PHE A 178 0.66 -15.11 23.13
C PHE A 178 1.41 -13.78 22.94
N VAL A 179 2.74 -13.78 23.08
CA VAL A 179 3.55 -12.57 22.92
C VAL A 179 3.51 -12.05 21.48
N THR A 180 3.60 -12.94 20.49
CA THR A 180 3.50 -12.56 19.07
C THR A 180 2.16 -11.93 18.75
N PHE A 181 1.05 -12.57 19.14
CA PHE A 181 -0.29 -12.04 18.89
C PHE A 181 -0.56 -10.73 19.62
N LEU A 182 -0.08 -10.59 20.87
CA LEU A 182 -0.18 -9.36 21.62
C LEU A 182 0.59 -8.22 20.94
N THR A 183 1.80 -8.50 20.46
CA THR A 183 2.63 -7.52 19.73
C THR A 183 1.95 -7.07 18.45
N VAL A 184 1.39 -8.01 17.67
CA VAL A 184 0.67 -7.70 16.43
C VAL A 184 -0.60 -6.91 16.71
N ALA A 185 -1.38 -7.29 17.73
CA ALA A 185 -2.58 -6.56 18.13
C ALA A 185 -2.23 -5.13 18.57
N ALA A 186 -1.20 -4.95 19.40
CA ALA A 186 -0.71 -3.64 19.80
C ALA A 186 -0.27 -2.80 18.59
N TYR A 187 0.47 -3.40 17.66
CA TYR A 187 0.89 -2.75 16.41
C TYR A 187 -0.32 -2.28 15.60
N VAL A 188 -1.32 -3.14 15.38
CA VAL A 188 -2.51 -2.81 14.57
C VAL A 188 -3.33 -1.71 15.25
N ILE A 189 -3.62 -1.83 16.54
CA ILE A 189 -4.40 -0.83 17.29
C ILE A 189 -3.70 0.52 17.28
N PHE A 190 -2.41 0.55 17.61
CA PHE A 190 -1.60 1.77 17.57
C PHE A 190 -1.61 2.40 16.17
N THR A 191 -1.40 1.57 15.14
CA THR A 191 -1.38 2.03 13.75
C THR A 191 -2.70 2.66 13.35
N LEU A 192 -3.84 2.01 13.64
CA LEU A 192 -5.16 2.52 13.29
C LEU A 192 -5.45 3.83 14.03
N MET A 193 -5.25 3.87 15.34
CA MET A 193 -5.51 5.05 16.16
C MET A 193 -4.70 6.27 15.71
N VAL A 194 -3.39 6.10 15.48
CA VAL A 194 -2.52 7.19 15.04
C VAL A 194 -2.77 7.56 13.58
N THR A 195 -3.08 6.58 12.72
CA THR A 195 -3.42 6.84 11.32
C THR A 195 -4.65 7.72 11.23
N GLU A 196 -5.72 7.40 11.97
CA GLU A 196 -6.94 8.19 11.98
C GLU A 196 -6.72 9.63 12.43
N TRP A 197 -5.97 9.79 13.52
CA TRP A 197 -5.61 11.11 14.01
C TRP A 197 -4.82 11.92 12.97
N ARG A 198 -3.78 11.34 12.34
CA ARG A 198 -2.96 12.07 11.36
C ARG A 198 -3.64 12.32 10.01
N MET A 199 -4.77 11.65 9.72
CA MET A 199 -5.44 11.78 8.42
C MET A 199 -5.83 13.24 8.13
N HIS A 200 -6.19 14.02 9.15
CA HIS A 200 -6.59 15.41 8.93
C HIS A 200 -5.43 16.25 8.36
N PHE A 201 -4.18 16.09 8.83
CA PHE A 201 -3.03 16.84 8.31
C PHE A 201 -2.81 16.56 6.83
N ARG A 202 -2.96 15.29 6.45
CA ARG A 202 -2.80 14.86 5.06
C ARG A 202 -3.91 15.38 4.15
N LEU A 203 -5.14 15.46 4.67
CA LEU A 203 -6.26 16.05 3.94
C LEU A 203 -6.07 17.56 3.75
N THR A 204 -5.68 18.28 4.80
CA THR A 204 -5.35 19.71 4.71
C THR A 204 -4.21 19.98 3.72
N MET A 205 -3.14 19.19 3.78
CA MET A 205 -2.02 19.26 2.83
C MET A 205 -2.50 19.06 1.39
N ASN A 206 -3.31 18.03 1.11
CA ASN A 206 -3.83 17.77 -0.24
C ASN A 206 -4.77 18.89 -0.74
N ALA A 207 -5.56 19.50 0.16
CA ALA A 207 -6.46 20.60 -0.19
C ALA A 207 -5.67 21.85 -0.60
N LEU A 208 -4.65 22.21 0.18
CA LEU A 208 -3.77 23.35 -0.10
C LEU A 208 -2.93 23.13 -1.37
N ASP A 209 -2.45 21.90 -1.60
CA ASP A 209 -1.77 21.52 -2.86
C ASP A 209 -2.68 21.75 -4.07
N SER A 210 -3.93 21.29 -3.97
CA SER A 210 -4.91 21.48 -5.04
C SER A 210 -5.27 22.95 -5.27
N GLU A 211 -5.34 23.75 -4.20
CA GLU A 211 -5.57 25.19 -4.27
C GLU A 211 -4.39 25.91 -4.94
N ALA A 212 -3.15 25.63 -4.50
CA ALA A 212 -1.93 26.20 -5.08
C ALA A 212 -1.82 25.87 -6.58
N ASN A 213 -2.01 24.60 -6.95
CA ASN A 213 -2.00 24.17 -8.35
C ASN A 213 -3.10 24.87 -9.17
N SER A 214 -4.31 25.00 -8.62
CA SER A 214 -5.41 25.70 -9.30
C SER A 214 -5.09 27.17 -9.53
N ARG A 215 -4.45 27.85 -8.57
CA ARG A 215 -4.03 29.27 -8.69
C ARG A 215 -2.94 29.44 -9.74
N SER A 216 -1.92 28.59 -9.72
CA SER A 216 -0.83 28.63 -10.71
C SER A 216 -1.35 28.44 -12.14
N VAL A 217 -2.21 27.44 -12.36
CA VAL A 217 -2.83 27.21 -13.66
C VAL A 217 -3.70 28.39 -14.10
N ASP A 218 -4.50 28.97 -13.20
CA ASP A 218 -5.36 30.12 -13.52
C ASP A 218 -4.55 31.38 -13.89
N SER A 219 -3.44 31.63 -13.19
CA SER A 219 -2.52 32.73 -13.50
C SER A 219 -1.87 32.54 -14.88
N LEU A 220 -1.46 31.31 -15.22
CA LEU A 220 -0.87 31.00 -16.53
C LEU A 220 -1.88 31.04 -17.69
N ILE A 221 -3.13 30.61 -17.46
CA ILE A 221 -4.19 30.72 -18.47
C ILE A 221 -4.51 32.19 -18.74
N ASN A 222 -4.53 33.03 -17.69
CA ASN A 222 -4.80 34.47 -17.79
C ASN A 222 -3.51 35.30 -17.86
N TYR A 223 -2.43 34.73 -18.39
CA TYR A 223 -1.09 35.35 -18.41
C TYR A 223 -1.08 36.73 -19.07
N GLU A 224 -1.83 36.91 -20.16
CA GLU A 224 -1.95 38.20 -20.85
C GLU A 224 -2.51 39.29 -19.93
N THR A 225 -3.55 38.98 -19.16
CA THR A 225 -4.13 39.92 -18.19
C THR A 225 -3.13 40.27 -17.09
N VAL A 226 -2.42 39.28 -16.55
CA VAL A 226 -1.41 39.52 -15.51
C VAL A 226 -0.33 40.48 -16.02
N LYS A 227 0.17 40.25 -17.25
CA LYS A 227 1.19 41.09 -17.89
C LYS A 227 0.69 42.48 -18.25
N TYR A 228 -0.53 42.58 -18.76
CA TYR A 228 -1.13 43.86 -19.14
C TYR A 228 -1.25 44.82 -17.96
N PHE A 229 -1.56 44.30 -16.77
CA PHE A 229 -1.71 45.09 -15.54
C PHE A 229 -0.46 45.13 -14.66
N GLY A 230 0.64 44.45 -15.01
CA GLY A 230 1.88 44.42 -14.20
C GLY A 230 1.70 43.77 -12.81
N ASN A 231 0.83 42.76 -12.71
CA ASN A 231 0.41 42.15 -11.44
C ASN A 231 1.19 40.87 -11.08
N GLU A 232 2.38 40.64 -11.65
CA GLU A 232 3.14 39.40 -11.43
C GLU A 232 3.46 39.16 -9.95
N GLU A 233 3.96 40.19 -9.26
CA GLU A 233 4.27 40.11 -7.82
C GLU A 233 3.02 39.83 -6.98
N LEU A 234 1.86 40.36 -7.38
CA LEU A 234 0.61 40.09 -6.68
C LEU A 234 0.23 38.62 -6.77
N GLU A 235 0.29 38.04 -7.97
CA GLU A 235 -0.03 36.62 -8.17
C GLU A 235 1.01 35.70 -7.52
N LEU A 236 2.29 36.07 -7.55
CA LEU A 236 3.36 35.35 -6.83
C LEU A 236 3.11 35.34 -5.32
N ASN A 237 2.82 36.50 -4.70
CA ASN A 237 2.53 36.57 -3.26
C ASN A 237 1.27 35.78 -2.86
N ARG A 238 0.26 35.73 -3.73
CA ARG A 238 -0.95 34.91 -3.50
C ARG A 238 -0.69 33.42 -3.62
N TYR A 239 0.24 33.02 -4.49
CA TYR A 239 0.68 31.63 -4.61
C TYR A 239 1.54 31.25 -3.40
N ASP A 240 2.51 32.08 -3.04
CA ASP A 240 3.44 31.88 -1.92
C ASP A 240 2.70 31.75 -0.57
N SER A 241 1.75 32.64 -0.27
CA SER A 241 0.90 32.53 0.93
C SER A 241 0.05 31.25 1.00
N THR A 242 -0.20 30.58 -0.12
CA THR A 242 -0.85 29.26 -0.16
C THR A 242 0.18 28.16 0.08
N LEU A 243 1.37 28.30 -0.50
CA LEU A 243 2.49 27.38 -0.29
C LEU A 243 3.01 27.38 1.15
N GLU A 244 3.08 28.52 1.83
CA GLU A 244 3.49 28.61 3.23
C GLU A 244 2.56 27.78 4.14
N LYS A 245 1.25 27.87 3.92
CA LYS A 245 0.26 27.05 4.63
C LYS A 245 0.41 25.57 4.29
N TRP A 246 0.64 25.28 3.00
CA TRP A 246 0.87 23.92 2.53
C TRP A 246 2.11 23.31 3.17
N GLU A 247 3.20 24.08 3.26
CA GLU A 247 4.47 23.69 3.87
C GLU A 247 4.25 23.31 5.34
N HIS A 248 3.59 24.17 6.11
CA HIS A 248 3.26 23.87 7.51
C HIS A 248 2.44 22.58 7.66
N ALA A 249 1.44 22.36 6.80
CA ALA A 249 0.64 21.13 6.80
C ALA A 249 1.47 19.90 6.36
N ALA A 250 2.37 20.07 5.40
CA ALA A 250 3.27 19.02 4.90
C ALA A 250 4.26 18.58 5.97
N VAL A 251 4.87 19.53 6.70
CA VAL A 251 5.77 19.24 7.83
C VAL A 251 5.03 18.46 8.91
N GLN A 252 3.80 18.84 9.27
CA GLN A 252 3.00 18.12 10.26
C GLN A 252 2.61 16.70 9.77
N SER A 253 2.25 16.57 8.49
CA SER A 253 1.95 15.27 7.86
C SER A 253 3.17 14.33 7.84
N GLN A 254 4.37 14.88 7.61
CA GLN A 254 5.62 14.13 7.57
C GLN A 254 6.12 13.77 8.98
N THR A 255 6.14 14.72 9.91
CA THR A 255 6.58 14.49 11.30
C THR A 255 5.67 13.50 12.02
N SER A 256 4.35 13.59 11.83
CA SER A 256 3.40 12.57 12.33
C SER A 256 3.62 11.19 11.71
N MET A 257 4.03 11.10 10.44
CA MET A 257 4.42 9.82 9.83
C MET A 257 5.67 9.25 10.49
N SER A 258 6.69 10.07 10.71
CA SER A 258 7.92 9.64 11.38
C SER A 258 7.64 9.15 12.80
N ALA A 259 6.78 9.84 13.56
CA ALA A 259 6.37 9.40 14.90
C ALA A 259 5.61 8.06 14.87
N LEU A 260 4.72 7.85 13.89
CA LEU A 260 4.05 6.57 13.68
C LEU A 260 5.06 5.45 13.39
N ASN A 261 6.00 5.68 12.47
CA ASN A 261 7.03 4.69 12.13
C ASN A 261 7.90 4.33 13.35
N PHE A 262 8.29 5.33 14.15
CA PHE A 262 9.04 5.09 15.38
C PHE A 262 8.23 4.30 16.42
N GLY A 263 6.95 4.65 16.63
CA GLY A 263 6.08 3.92 17.55
C GLY A 263 5.85 2.47 17.12
N GLN A 264 5.59 2.25 15.83
CA GLN A 264 5.51 0.91 15.23
C GLN A 264 6.81 0.11 15.42
N GLY A 265 7.96 0.72 15.11
CA GLY A 265 9.27 0.09 15.31
C GLY A 265 9.55 -0.25 16.77
N SER A 266 9.14 0.62 17.69
CA SER A 266 9.30 0.41 19.14
C SER A 266 8.46 -0.78 19.63
N ILE A 267 7.19 -0.89 19.19
CA ILE A 267 6.32 -2.02 19.53
C ILE A 267 6.95 -3.34 19.05
N ILE A 268 7.43 -3.36 17.81
CA ILE A 268 8.08 -4.55 17.23
C ILE A 268 9.37 -4.89 18.01
N ALA A 269 10.23 -3.91 18.27
CA ALA A 269 11.49 -4.12 18.97
C ALA A 269 11.28 -4.67 20.38
N VAL A 270 10.30 -4.14 21.12
CA VAL A 270 9.92 -4.65 22.44
C VAL A 270 9.38 -6.08 22.34
N GLY A 271 8.46 -6.34 21.41
CA GLY A 271 7.89 -7.68 21.22
C GLY A 271 8.95 -8.74 20.87
N VAL A 272 9.87 -8.42 19.95
CA VAL A 272 10.99 -9.29 19.59
C VAL A 272 11.93 -9.49 20.79
N THR A 273 12.21 -8.45 21.57
CA THR A 273 13.05 -8.57 22.77
C THR A 273 12.45 -9.53 23.78
N PHE A 274 11.14 -9.46 24.04
CA PHE A 274 10.46 -10.44 24.91
C PHE A 274 10.54 -11.86 24.36
N LEU A 275 10.33 -12.04 23.05
CA LEU A 275 10.46 -13.36 22.41
C LEU A 275 11.88 -13.93 22.55
N MET A 276 12.91 -13.09 22.37
CA MET A 276 14.31 -13.51 22.55
C MET A 276 14.61 -13.89 24.02
N ILE A 277 14.10 -13.13 25.00
CA ILE A 277 14.27 -13.47 26.42
C ILE A 277 13.62 -14.82 26.74
N PHE A 278 12.41 -15.07 26.23
CA PHE A 278 11.75 -16.37 26.43
C PHE A 278 12.47 -17.50 25.72
N ALA A 279 12.98 -17.28 24.51
CA ALA A 279 13.80 -18.26 23.80
C ALA A 279 15.09 -18.58 24.57
N ALA A 280 15.80 -17.56 25.07
CA ALA A 280 17.03 -17.74 25.84
C ALA A 280 16.77 -18.52 27.13
N ASN A 281 15.70 -18.17 27.86
CA ASN A 281 15.34 -18.89 29.09
C ASN A 281 14.99 -20.36 28.81
N GLY A 282 14.34 -20.67 27.68
CA GLY A 282 14.00 -22.05 27.31
C GLY A 282 15.19 -22.88 26.81
N VAL A 283 16.30 -22.26 26.40
CA VAL A 283 17.54 -22.95 26.00
C VAL A 283 18.49 -23.14 27.19
N VAL A 284 18.47 -22.23 28.17
CA VAL A 284 19.32 -22.28 29.36
C VAL A 284 18.77 -23.21 30.45
N SER A 285 17.46 -23.51 30.43
CA SER A 285 16.79 -24.49 31.30
C SER A 285 16.81 -25.90 30.74
#